data_AF-A0A1X9YYN7-F1
#
_entry.id   AF-A0A1X9YYN7-F1
#
_cell.length_a   1.000
_cell.length_b   1.000
_cell.length_c   1.000
_cell.angle_alpha   90.00
_cell.angle_beta   90.00
_cell.angle_gamma   90.00
#
_symmetry.space_group_name_H-M   'P 1'
#
loop_
_entity.id
_entity.type
_entity.pdbx_description
1 polymer ?
#
loop_
_entity_poly.entity_id
_entity_poly.type
_entity_poly.pdbx_seq_one_letter_code
_entity_poly.pdbx_strand_id
1 'polypeptide(L)'
;MALVFSLEATGNFLFKRRGWLPVLLFALVLPAMYFTPYSTYAPSTRLLLSWGGIMLSLVGFLIRAYVIGTTPRGTSGRNTKGQVAEELNQAGMYSMVRHPLYLGNYLMWIGIVVFAGNICFILIASLLFWIY
;
A
#
# COMPACT_ATOMS: atom_id res chain seq x y z
N MET A 1 -0.69 0.95 -31.05
CA MET A 1 0.38 -0.04 -30.82
C MET A 1 1.51 0.49 -29.93
N ALA A 2 2.16 1.61 -30.25
CA ALA A 2 3.29 2.12 -29.44
C ALA A 2 2.97 2.41 -27.96
N LEU A 3 1.77 2.92 -27.65
CA LEU A 3 1.35 3.24 -26.29
C LEU A 3 1.20 2.01 -25.38
N VAL A 4 0.76 0.88 -25.92
CA VAL A 4 0.57 -0.35 -25.13
C VAL A 4 1.93 -0.88 -24.67
N PHE A 5 2.91 -0.94 -25.57
CA PHE A 5 4.27 -1.35 -25.24
C PHE A 5 4.96 -0.39 -24.26
N SER A 6 4.73 0.92 -24.38
CA SER A 6 5.31 1.89 -23.45
C SER A 6 4.70 1.77 -22.04
N LEU A 7 3.38 1.54 -21.94
CA LEU A 7 2.72 1.28 -20.65
C LEU A 7 3.18 -0.02 -20.03
N GLU A 8 3.31 -1.09 -20.81
CA GLU A 8 3.83 -2.38 -20.35
C GLU A 8 5.27 -2.26 -19.83
N ALA A 9 6.15 -1.59 -20.58
CA ALA A 9 7.53 -1.36 -20.17
C ALA A 9 7.62 -0.55 -18.87
N THR A 10 6.80 0.50 -18.75
CA THR A 10 6.73 1.35 -17.54
C THR A 10 6.19 0.57 -16.34
N GLY A 11 5.11 -0.20 -16.52
CA GLY A 11 4.53 -1.04 -15.48
C GLY A 11 5.52 -2.11 -14.99
N ASN A 12 6.23 -2.78 -15.90
CA ASN A 12 7.25 -3.77 -15.55
C ASN A 12 8.44 -3.14 -14.79
N PHE A 13 8.84 -1.92 -15.16
CA PHE A 13 9.86 -1.16 -14.44
C PHE A 13 9.42 -0.84 -13.02
N LEU A 14 8.21 -0.31 -12.85
CA LEU A 14 7.63 0.01 -11.55
C LEU A 14 7.49 -1.25 -10.70
N PHE A 15 6.92 -2.33 -11.23
CA PHE A 15 6.73 -3.61 -10.53
C PHE A 15 8.02 -4.20 -9.97
N LYS A 16 9.12 -4.14 -10.75
CA LYS A 16 10.45 -4.60 -10.30
C LYS A 16 10.97 -3.82 -9.10
N ARG A 17 10.58 -2.54 -8.97
CA ARG A 17 11.03 -1.61 -7.93
C ARG A 17 9.98 -1.35 -6.85
N ARG A 18 8.95 -2.19 -6.74
CA ARG A 18 7.82 -2.02 -5.81
C ARG A 18 8.15 -1.79 -4.36
N GLY A 19 9.27 -2.35 -3.90
CA GLY A 19 9.72 -2.19 -2.53
C GLY A 19 10.20 -0.78 -2.19
N TRP A 20 10.60 0.02 -3.19
CA TRP A 20 11.17 1.35 -2.95
C TRP A 20 10.11 2.41 -2.66
N LEU A 21 8.92 2.31 -3.27
CA LEU A 21 7.88 3.31 -3.07
C LEU A 21 7.43 3.41 -1.61
N PRO A 22 7.11 2.30 -0.90
CA PRO A 22 6.74 2.41 0.50
C PRO A 22 7.87 2.93 1.40
N VAL A 23 9.13 2.60 1.09
CA VAL A 23 10.30 3.11 1.82
C VAL A 23 10.45 4.61 1.64
N LEU A 24 10.28 5.12 0.41
CA LEU A 24 10.28 6.54 0.13
C LEU A 24 9.14 7.25 0.88
N LEU A 25 7.93 6.71 0.81
CA LEU A 25 6.78 7.27 1.53
C LEU A 25 7.03 7.31 3.04
N PHE A 26 7.61 6.25 3.61
CA PHE A 26 7.99 6.21 5.02
C PHE A 26 9.00 7.30 5.39
N ALA A 27 10.04 7.50 4.56
CA ALA A 27 11.01 8.56 4.78
C ALA A 27 10.36 9.96 4.73
N LEU A 28 9.38 10.15 3.84
CA LEU A 28 8.64 11.41 3.69
C LEU A 28 7.64 11.69 4.83
N VAL A 29 7.28 10.69 5.64
CA VAL A 29 6.44 10.90 6.84
C VAL A 29 7.13 11.85 7.82
N LEU A 30 8.44 11.73 8.02
CA LEU A 30 9.19 12.56 8.98
C LEU A 30 9.12 14.07 8.68
N PRO A 31 9.49 14.55 7.48
CA PRO A 31 9.32 15.96 7.16
C PRO A 31 7.85 16.36 7.15
N ALA A 32 6.93 15.51 6.70
CA ALA A 32 5.49 15.82 6.75
C ALA A 32 5.01 16.05 8.19
N MET A 33 5.46 15.23 9.15
CA MET A 33 5.20 15.43 10.59
C MET A 33 5.81 16.73 11.10
N TYR A 34 7.06 17.03 10.74
CA TYR A 34 7.75 18.23 11.18
C TYR A 34 7.04 19.52 10.73
N PHE A 35 6.56 19.57 9.49
CA PHE A 35 5.85 20.73 8.96
C PHE A 35 4.36 20.78 9.33
N THR A 36 3.82 19.73 9.95
CA THR A 36 2.42 19.71 10.37
C THR A 36 2.32 20.25 11.80
N PRO A 37 1.51 21.30 12.05
CA PRO A 37 1.37 21.89 13.37
C PRO A 37 0.49 21.00 14.28
N TYR A 38 0.97 19.78 14.56
CA TYR A 38 0.22 18.73 15.24
C TYR A 38 -0.23 19.12 16.66
N SER A 39 0.48 20.06 17.30
CA SER A 39 0.12 20.62 18.60
C SER A 39 -1.14 21.49 18.59
N THR A 40 -1.54 22.02 17.42
CA THR A 40 -2.74 22.85 17.28
C THR A 40 -4.02 22.03 17.18
N TYR A 41 -3.92 20.72 16.94
CA TYR A 41 -5.07 19.84 16.85
C TYR A 41 -5.70 19.58 18.21
N ALA A 42 -7.04 19.57 18.22
CA ALA A 42 -7.81 19.19 19.39
C ALA A 42 -7.40 17.78 19.89
N PRO A 43 -7.43 17.51 21.21
CA PRO A 43 -7.12 16.19 21.75
C PRO A 43 -7.91 15.05 21.09
N SER A 44 -9.19 15.27 20.80
CA SER A 44 -10.05 14.31 20.11
C SER A 44 -9.57 14.00 18.69
N THR A 45 -9.15 15.02 17.93
CA THR A 45 -8.60 14.84 16.57
C THR A 45 -7.31 14.04 16.59
N ARG A 46 -6.41 14.32 17.54
CA ARG A 46 -5.16 13.56 17.69
C ARG A 46 -5.44 12.09 18.03
N LEU A 47 -6.37 11.85 18.95
CA LEU A 47 -6.80 10.51 19.33
C LEU A 47 -7.41 9.75 18.13
N LEU A 48 -8.26 10.43 17.34
CA LEU A 48 -8.85 9.87 16.12
C LEU A 48 -7.79 9.51 15.09
N LEU A 49 -6.80 10.39 14.85
CA LEU A 49 -5.71 10.12 13.91
C LEU A 49 -4.86 8.93 14.38
N SER A 50 -4.49 8.88 15.66
CA SER A 50 -3.68 7.79 16.21
C SER A 50 -4.41 6.45 16.15
N TRP A 51 -5.63 6.36 16.69
CA TRP A 51 -6.39 5.10 16.65
C TRP A 51 -6.82 4.73 15.23
N GLY A 52 -7.22 5.71 14.41
CA GLY A 52 -7.54 5.50 13.00
C GLY A 52 -6.36 4.92 12.23
N GLY A 53 -5.17 5.47 12.41
CA GLY A 53 -3.93 4.95 11.82
C GLY A 53 -3.63 3.51 12.26
N ILE A 54 -3.69 3.24 13.57
CA ILE A 54 -3.49 1.88 14.12
C ILE A 54 -4.50 0.89 13.54
N MET A 55 -5.78 1.24 13.52
CA MET A 55 -6.84 0.35 13.03
C MET A 55 -6.70 0.09 11.53
N LEU A 56 -6.39 1.11 10.74
CA LEU A 56 -6.09 0.94 9.31
C LEU A 56 -4.91 -0.02 9.11
N SER A 57 -3.81 0.18 9.84
CA SER A 57 -2.65 -0.68 9.72
C SER A 57 -2.93 -2.12 10.16
N LEU A 58 -3.71 -2.30 11.24
CA LEU A 58 -4.11 -3.61 11.74
C LEU A 58 -5.02 -4.34 10.75
N VAL A 59 -6.03 -3.66 10.19
CA VAL A 59 -6.92 -4.23 9.16
C VAL A 59 -6.11 -4.64 7.94
N GLY A 60 -5.18 -3.79 7.48
CA GLY A 60 -4.27 -4.13 6.38
C GLY A 60 -3.43 -5.37 6.66
N PHE A 61 -2.90 -5.48 7.88
CA PHE A 61 -2.14 -6.65 8.33
C PHE A 61 -3.00 -7.92 8.33
N LEU A 62 -4.21 -7.86 8.89
CA LEU A 62 -5.14 -9.00 8.93
C LEU A 62 -5.55 -9.46 7.53
N ILE A 63 -5.87 -8.52 6.63
CA ILE A 63 -6.14 -8.82 5.22
C ILE A 63 -4.94 -9.54 4.60
N ARG A 64 -3.74 -8.99 4.76
CA ARG A 64 -2.54 -9.59 4.19
C ARG A 64 -2.26 -10.99 4.75
N ALA A 65 -2.40 -11.17 6.06
CA ALA A 65 -2.21 -12.45 6.73
C ALA A 65 -3.21 -13.50 6.22
N TYR A 66 -4.50 -13.13 6.12
CA TYR A 66 -5.54 -13.99 5.58
C TYR A 66 -5.23 -14.40 4.14
N VAL A 67 -4.95 -13.43 3.27
CA VAL A 67 -4.65 -13.69 1.85
C VAL A 67 -3.47 -14.63 1.69
N ILE A 68 -2.37 -14.40 2.41
CA ILE A 68 -1.20 -15.29 2.38
C ILE A 68 -1.56 -16.70 2.88
N GLY A 69 -2.35 -16.80 3.94
CA GLY A 69 -2.77 -18.07 4.52
C GLY A 69 -3.70 -18.90 3.64
N THR A 70 -4.51 -18.25 2.78
CA THR A 70 -5.47 -18.93 1.91
C THR A 70 -5.01 -19.09 0.45
N THR A 71 -3.92 -18.43 0.07
CA THR A 71 -3.42 -18.49 -1.32
C THR A 71 -2.68 -19.82 -1.55
N PRO A 72 -3.00 -20.57 -2.62
CA PRO A 72 -2.26 -21.77 -2.99
C PRO A 72 -0.76 -21.51 -3.13
N ARG A 73 0.06 -22.51 -2.80
CA ARG A 73 1.52 -22.42 -2.95
C ARG A 73 1.87 -22.26 -4.43
N GLY A 74 2.97 -21.57 -4.73
CA GLY A 74 3.48 -21.45 -6.11
C GLY A 74 2.80 -20.39 -6.98
N THR A 75 1.86 -19.58 -6.45
CA THR A 75 1.11 -18.59 -7.27
C THR A 75 1.53 -17.13 -7.03
N SER A 76 1.76 -16.70 -5.78
CA SER A 76 2.04 -15.29 -5.42
C SER A 76 3.42 -15.11 -4.80
N GLY A 77 4.46 -15.41 -5.58
CA GLY A 77 5.87 -15.28 -5.19
C GLY A 77 6.49 -13.88 -5.32
N ARG A 78 7.76 -13.75 -4.94
CA ARG A 78 8.58 -12.52 -5.09
C ARG A 78 9.18 -12.38 -6.50
N ASN A 79 8.53 -12.95 -7.51
CA ASN A 79 9.10 -13.10 -8.84
C ASN A 79 9.03 -11.78 -9.62
N THR A 80 10.09 -10.96 -9.55
CA THR A 80 10.18 -9.66 -10.23
C THR A 80 10.81 -9.75 -11.63
N LYS A 81 11.50 -10.86 -11.94
CA LYS A 81 12.19 -11.06 -13.23
C LYS A 81 11.34 -11.82 -14.27
N GLY A 82 10.37 -12.60 -13.83
CA GLY A 82 9.39 -13.28 -14.67
C GLY A 82 8.23 -13.76 -13.81
N GLN A 83 7.01 -13.75 -14.31
CA GLN A 83 5.87 -14.25 -13.53
C GLN A 83 5.88 -15.77 -13.58
N VAL A 84 6.24 -16.39 -12.46
CA VAL A 84 6.12 -17.83 -12.24
C VAL A 84 4.95 -18.02 -11.30
N ALA A 85 3.80 -18.35 -11.86
CA ALA A 85 2.60 -18.74 -11.15
C ALA A 85 2.09 -20.03 -11.79
N GLU A 86 1.94 -21.09 -10.99
CA GLU A 86 1.42 -22.37 -11.48
C GLU A 86 -0.06 -22.26 -11.88
N GLU A 87 -0.80 -21.37 -11.21
CA GLU A 87 -2.20 -21.08 -11.48
C GLU A 87 -2.56 -19.62 -11.10
N LEU A 88 -3.68 -19.13 -11.65
CA LEU A 88 -4.20 -17.80 -11.34
C LEU A 88 -5.12 -17.87 -10.11
N ASN A 89 -4.85 -17.03 -9.11
CA ASN A 89 -5.70 -16.92 -7.92
C ASN A 89 -7.04 -16.26 -8.27
N GLN A 90 -8.14 -17.00 -8.07
CA GLN A 90 -9.51 -16.51 -8.33
C GLN A 90 -10.47 -16.71 -7.14
N ALA A 91 -10.09 -17.50 -6.14
CA ALA A 91 -10.93 -17.83 -4.99
C ALA A 91 -10.65 -16.92 -3.76
N GLY A 92 -11.58 -16.91 -2.80
CA GLY A 92 -11.45 -16.14 -1.57
C GLY A 92 -11.37 -14.64 -1.84
N MET A 93 -10.42 -13.92 -1.22
CA MET A 93 -10.31 -12.47 -1.45
C MET A 93 -9.98 -12.09 -2.90
N TYR A 94 -9.35 -12.99 -3.66
CA TYR A 94 -9.09 -12.75 -5.08
C TYR A 94 -10.36 -12.74 -5.94
N SER A 95 -11.49 -13.26 -5.44
CA SER A 95 -12.80 -13.15 -6.13
C SER A 95 -13.45 -11.78 -5.93
N MET A 96 -13.01 -11.01 -4.92
CA MET A 96 -13.56 -9.69 -4.59
C MET A 96 -12.70 -8.56 -5.15
N VAL A 97 -11.36 -8.69 -5.05
CA VAL A 97 -10.40 -7.67 -5.48
C VAL A 97 -9.25 -8.35 -6.22
N ARG A 98 -8.81 -7.77 -7.34
CA ARG A 98 -7.74 -8.33 -8.19
C ARG A 98 -6.39 -8.51 -7.50
N HIS A 99 -6.07 -7.62 -6.56
CA HIS A 99 -4.76 -7.58 -5.88
C HIS A 99 -4.91 -7.43 -4.35
N PRO A 100 -5.45 -8.43 -3.65
CA PRO A 100 -5.77 -8.31 -2.23
C PRO A 100 -4.51 -8.20 -1.35
N LEU A 101 -3.37 -8.75 -1.78
CA LEU A 101 -2.07 -8.51 -1.13
C LEU A 101 -1.64 -7.03 -1.17
N TYR A 102 -1.92 -6.34 -2.28
CA TYR A 102 -1.60 -4.92 -2.41
C TYR A 102 -2.57 -4.06 -1.62
N LEU A 103 -3.86 -4.43 -1.56
CA LEU A 103 -4.82 -3.79 -0.67
C LEU A 103 -4.38 -3.87 0.80
N GLY A 104 -3.97 -5.06 1.26
CA GLY A 104 -3.43 -5.23 2.62
C GLY A 104 -2.22 -4.34 2.87
N ASN A 105 -1.24 -4.35 1.95
CA ASN A 105 -0.07 -3.47 2.04
C ASN A 105 -0.43 -1.98 2.05
N TYR A 106 -1.34 -1.55 1.20
CA TYR A 106 -1.80 -0.17 1.14
C TYR A 106 -2.35 0.28 2.50
N LEU A 107 -3.27 -0.49 3.07
CA LEU A 107 -3.89 -0.18 4.36
C LEU A 107 -2.85 -0.16 5.51
N MET A 108 -1.88 -1.08 5.48
CA MET A 108 -0.74 -1.07 6.40
C MET A 108 0.02 0.26 6.33
N TRP A 109 0.41 0.68 5.13
CA TRP A 109 1.23 1.87 4.91
C TRP A 109 0.47 3.18 5.11
N ILE A 110 -0.77 3.28 4.63
CA ILE A 110 -1.55 4.50 4.79
C ILE A 110 -1.87 4.76 6.26
N GLY A 111 -2.06 3.73 7.08
CA GLY A 111 -2.20 3.87 8.52
C GLY A 111 -0.98 4.53 9.19
N ILE A 112 0.24 4.23 8.71
CA ILE A 112 1.46 4.92 9.16
C ILE A 112 1.48 6.38 8.67
N VAL A 113 1.09 6.62 7.43
CA VAL A 113 1.04 7.98 6.85
C VAL A 113 0.02 8.88 7.57
N VAL A 114 -1.07 8.32 8.09
CA VAL A 114 -2.07 9.07 8.89
C VAL A 114 -1.45 9.72 10.14
N PHE A 115 -0.38 9.15 10.71
CA PHE A 115 0.33 9.77 11.84
C PHE A 115 1.00 11.09 11.48
N ALA A 116 1.23 11.37 10.19
CA ALA A 116 1.69 12.68 9.75
C ALA A 116 0.68 13.79 10.06
N GLY A 117 -0.60 13.45 10.25
CA GLY A 117 -1.68 14.41 10.49
C GLY A 117 -1.94 15.35 9.32
N ASN A 118 -1.30 15.12 8.17
CA ASN A 118 -1.35 16.02 7.02
C ASN A 118 -2.23 15.42 5.93
N ILE A 119 -3.43 15.97 5.75
CA ILE A 119 -4.42 15.46 4.78
C ILE A 119 -3.86 15.50 3.36
N CYS A 120 -3.16 16.57 2.97
CA CYS A 120 -2.55 16.67 1.65
C CYS A 120 -1.52 15.56 1.43
N PHE A 121 -0.67 15.28 2.43
CA PHE A 121 0.30 14.20 2.36
C PHE A 121 -0.36 12.82 2.27
N ILE A 122 -1.43 12.58 3.04
CA ILE A 122 -2.22 11.34 2.97
C ILE A 122 -2.79 11.14 1.56
N LEU A 123 -3.37 12.18 0.95
CA LEU A 123 -3.92 12.12 -0.40
C LEU A 123 -2.83 11.88 -1.46
N ILE A 124 -1.70 12.58 -1.36
CA ILE A 124 -0.55 12.40 -2.26
C ILE A 124 -0.01 10.97 -2.14
N ALA A 125 0.19 10.46 -0.93
CA ALA A 125 0.65 9.08 -0.71
C ALA A 125 -0.33 8.05 -1.30
N SER A 126 -1.63 8.31 -1.18
CA SER A 126 -2.69 7.46 -1.75
C SER A 126 -2.64 7.46 -3.28
N LEU A 127 -2.48 8.63 -3.91
CA LEU A 127 -2.35 8.75 -5.36
C LEU A 127 -1.07 8.10 -5.89
N LEU A 128 0.05 8.29 -5.19
CA LEU A 128 1.30 7.63 -5.54
C LEU A 128 1.19 6.11 -5.46
N PHE A 129 0.49 5.58 -4.46
CA PHE A 129 0.22 4.15 -4.37
C PHE A 129 -0.75 3.67 -5.47
N TRP A 130 -1.73 4.48 -5.88
CA TRP A 130 -2.69 4.12 -6.93
C TRP A 130 -2.05 4.06 -8.32
N ILE A 131 -1.17 5.01 -8.64
CA ILE A 131 -0.47 5.08 -9.93
C ILE A 131 0.55 3.93 -10.06
N TYR A 132 1.02 3.44 -8.93
CA TYR A 132 1.99 2.39 -8.80
C TYR A 132 1.40 0.99 -8.96
#